data_AF-A0A8J9X0X2-F1
#
_entry.id   AF-A0A8J9X0X2-F1
#
_cell.length_a   1.000
_cell.length_b   1.000
_cell.length_c   1.000
_cell.angle_alpha   90.00
_cell.angle_beta   90.00
_cell.angle_gamma   90.00
#
_symmetry.space_group_name_H-M   'P 1'
#
loop_
_entity.id
_entity.type
_entity.pdbx_description
1 polymer ?
#
loop_
_entity_poly.entity_id
_entity_poly.type
_entity_poly.pdbx_seq_one_letter_code
_entity_poly.pdbx_strand_id
1 'polypeptide(L)' 'CVHYERNCNMVAPCCNSVFGCRICHDELSPTGHPPMNRFLVQEVVCKNCSTRQRAS' A
#
# COMPACT_ATOMS: atom_id res chain seq x y z
N CYS A 1 -3.70 -4.73 -8.97
CA CYS A 1 -2.85 -3.74 -9.66
C CYS A 1 -2.11 -4.49 -10.76
N VAL A 2 -1.38 -3.81 -11.66
CA VAL A 2 -0.68 -4.49 -12.76
C VAL A 2 0.41 -5.49 -12.29
N HIS A 3 0.92 -5.33 -11.06
CA HIS A 3 1.93 -6.22 -10.49
C HIS A 3 1.38 -7.53 -9.95
N TYR A 4 0.23 -7.46 -9.28
CA TYR A 4 -0.48 -8.62 -8.74
C TYR A 4 -1.89 -8.23 -8.28
N GLU A 5 -2.76 -9.23 -8.22
CA GLU A 5 -4.14 -9.09 -7.78
C GLU A 5 -4.26 -9.29 -6.26
N ARG A 6 -4.91 -8.32 -5.62
CA ARG A 6 -5.29 -8.34 -4.19
C ARG A 6 -6.59 -7.58 -4.03
N ASN A 7 -7.43 -8.07 -3.12
CA ASN A 7 -8.71 -7.47 -2.75
C ASN A 7 -8.58 -6.31 -1.73
N CYS A 8 -7.35 -5.89 -1.43
CA CYS A 8 -7.07 -4.75 -0.59
C CYS A 8 -5.96 -3.88 -1.19
N ASN A 9 -5.95 -2.61 -0.79
CA ASN A 9 -4.82 -1.70 -0.93
C ASN A 9 -4.11 -1.62 0.41
N MET A 10 -2.80 -1.43 0.41
CA MET A 10 -1.97 -1.31 1.61
C MET A 10 -1.74 0.16 1.94
N VAL A 11 -1.75 0.50 3.23
CA VAL A 11 -1.37 1.83 3.70
C VAL A 11 0.14 1.85 3.91
N ALA A 12 0.83 2.75 3.22
CA ALA A 12 2.26 2.93 3.35
C ALA A 12 2.61 3.52 4.71
N PRO A 13 3.41 2.86 5.56
CA PRO A 13 3.74 3.35 6.90
C PRO A 13 4.70 4.55 6.84
N CYS A 14 5.39 4.78 5.73
CA CYS A 14 6.33 5.90 5.55
C CYS A 14 5.62 7.23 5.22
N CYS A 15 4.52 7.21 4.48
CA CYS A 15 3.83 8.42 4.00
C CYS A 15 2.30 8.39 4.18
N ASN A 16 1.78 7.37 4.87
CA ASN A 16 0.37 7.11 5.14
C ASN A 16 -0.55 7.08 3.90
N SER A 17 0.05 6.93 2.72
CA SER A 17 -0.64 6.93 1.42
C SER A 17 -1.08 5.52 1.04
N VAL A 18 -2.17 5.41 0.28
CA VAL A 18 -2.80 4.14 -0.06
C VAL A 18 -2.32 3.66 -1.42
N PHE A 19 -1.74 2.45 -1.47
CA PHE A 19 -1.23 1.87 -2.70
C PHE A 19 -1.71 0.44 -2.90
N GLY A 20 -1.85 0.03 -4.17
CA GLY A 20 -2.23 -1.35 -4.49
C GLY A 20 -1.16 -2.39 -4.13
N CYS A 21 0.11 -1.99 -4.09
CA CYS A 21 1.25 -2.81 -3.69
C CYS A 21 2.47 -1.94 -3.40
N ARG A 22 3.55 -2.54 -2.87
CA ARG A 22 4.83 -1.84 -2.66
C ARG A 22 5.47 -1.34 -3.97
N ILE A 23 5.27 -2.06 -5.08
CA ILE A 23 5.89 -1.68 -6.37
C ILE A 23 5.18 -0.43 -6.90
N CYS A 24 3.84 -0.40 -6.84
CA CYS A 24 3.07 0.81 -7.14
C CYS A 24 3.45 1.98 -6.25
N HIS A 25 3.77 1.74 -4.97
CA HIS A 25 4.30 2.79 -4.11
C HIS A 25 5.62 3.31 -4.66
N ASP A 26 6.61 2.43 -4.89
CA ASP A 26 7.96 2.83 -5.28
C ASP A 26 7.99 3.54 -6.65
N GLU A 27 7.11 3.16 -7.59
CA GLU A 27 7.01 3.76 -8.92
C GLU A 27 6.30 5.12 -8.94
N LEU A 28 5.27 5.30 -8.10
CA LEU A 28 4.46 6.53 -8.06
C LEU A 28 4.98 7.54 -7.03
N SER A 29 5.95 7.15 -6.21
CA SER A 29 6.50 8.02 -5.19
C SER A 29 7.40 9.09 -5.81
N PRO A 30 7.49 10.28 -5.19
CA PRO A 30 8.37 11.34 -5.66
C PRO A 30 9.83 10.92 -5.73
N THR A 31 10.61 11.57 -6.60
CA THR A 31 12.05 11.35 -6.70
C THR A 31 12.73 11.51 -5.34
N GLY A 32 13.49 10.50 -4.91
CA GLY A 32 14.19 10.49 -3.62
C GLY A 32 13.36 9.93 -2.46
N HIS A 33 12.10 9.55 -2.67
CA HIS A 33 11.32 8.84 -1.66
C HIS A 33 11.81 7.39 -1.51
N PRO A 34 12.08 6.91 -0.29
CA PRO A 34 12.64 5.58 -0.09
C PRO A 34 11.63 4.47 -0.41
N PRO A 35 12.12 3.27 -0.81
CA PRO A 35 11.25 2.12 -1.04
C PRO A 35 10.44 1.74 0.19
N MET A 36 9.22 1.28 -0.02
CA MET A 36 8.33 0.93 1.08
C MET A 36 8.69 -0.43 1.71
N ASN A 37 8.87 -0.42 3.04
CA ASN A 37 8.97 -1.65 3.81
C ASN A 37 7.57 -2.26 4.06
N ARG A 38 7.23 -3.30 3.30
CA ARG A 38 5.95 -4.02 3.41
C ARG A 38 5.71 -4.71 4.76
N PHE A 39 6.77 -5.03 5.52
CA PHE A 39 6.64 -5.73 6.81
C PHE A 39 6.17 -4.81 7.93
N LEU A 40 6.26 -3.49 7.73
CA LEU A 40 5.78 -2.48 8.66
C LEU A 40 4.33 -2.07 8.39
N VAL A 41 3.67 -2.66 7.39
CA VAL A 41 2.27 -2.37 7.07
C VAL A 41 1.39 -2.90 8.19
N GLN A 42 0.70 -1.99 8.87
CA GLN A 42 -0.26 -2.33 9.93
C GLN A 42 -1.71 -2.20 9.47
N GLU A 43 -1.95 -1.56 8.32
CA GLU A 43 -3.29 -1.22 7.85
C GLU A 43 -3.44 -1.44 6.35
N VAL A 44 -4.64 -1.86 5.96
CA VAL A 44 -5.06 -2.06 4.58
C VAL A 44 -6.46 -1.46 4.38
N VAL A 45 -6.77 -1.08 3.15
CA VAL A 45 -8.09 -0.60 2.72
C VAL A 45 -8.71 -1.67 1.84
N CYS A 46 -9.84 -2.25 2.25
CA CYS A 46 -10.56 -3.23 1.46
C CYS A 46 -11.07 -2.61 0.15
N LYS A 47 -10.89 -3.28 -0.99
CA LYS A 47 -11.40 -2.78 -2.29
C LYS A 47 -12.88 -3.01 -2.48
N ASN A 48 -13.46 -3.97 -1.75
CA ASN A 48 -14.88 -4.30 -1.88
C ASN A 48 -15.77 -3.34 -1.08
N CYS A 49 -15.35 -2.97 0.13
CA CYS A 49 -16.15 -2.13 1.04
C CYS A 49 -15.47 -0.81 1.42
N SER A 50 -14.27 -0.51 0.89
CA SER A 50 -13.49 0.71 1.17
C SER A 50 -13.15 0.94 2.64
N THR A 51 -13.31 -0.07 3.50
CA THR A 51 -12.99 0.02 4.92
C THR A 51 -11.49 -0.06 5.15
N ARG A 52 -10.95 0.89 5.93
CA ARG A 52 -9.59 0.83 6.49
C ARG A 52 -9.61 -0.09 7.71
N GLN A 53 -8.78 -1.13 7.68
CA GLN A 53 -8.74 -2.18 8.69
C GLN A 53 -7.29 -2.57 8.99
N ARG A 54 -7.04 -3.21 10.14
CA ARG A 54 -5.71 -3.74 10.45
C ARG A 54 -5.31 -4.80 9.43
N ALA A 55 -4.06 -4.73 8.99
CA ALA A 55 -3.42 -5.80 8.26
C ALA A 55 -3.31 -7.02 9.20
N SER A 56 -3.80 -8.17 8.74
CA SER A 56 -3.61 -9.45 9.43
C SER A 56 -2.21 -10.00 9.19
#